data_AF-A0A1F5ZA33-F1
#
_entry.id   AF-A0A1F5ZA33-F1
#
_cell.length_a   1.000
_cell.length_b   1.000
_cell.length_c   1.000
_cell.angle_alpha   90.00
_cell.angle_beta   90.00
_cell.angle_gamma   90.00
#
_symmetry.space_group_name_H-M   'P 1'
#
loop_
_entity.id
_entity.type
_entity.pdbx_description
1 polymer ?
#
loop_
_entity_poly.entity_id
_entity_poly.type
_entity_poly.pdbx_seq_one_letter_code
_entity_poly.pdbx_strand_id
1 'polypeptide(L)'
;MKNLMEILPKNSGRDVGGHVAVRHQGGRHKRFYRIIDWKRNKIGIPARVDAVEYDPNRTVAIAQVTYTDGEKRYILTPIGLAVGMRIQSGKDAPVKVGNALPLGFMPVGTVVHNVEIKPGKGAQMVRSAGAQAVILSKEGDVV
;
A
#
# COMPACT_ATOMS: atom_id res chain seq x y z
N MET A 1 3.07 -10.08 -19.62
CA MET A 1 3.64 -9.27 -18.52
C MET A 1 2.67 -8.14 -18.20
N LYS A 2 2.25 -7.99 -16.94
CA LYS A 2 1.36 -6.89 -16.53
C LYS A 2 2.21 -5.64 -16.34
N ASN A 3 1.89 -4.56 -17.06
CA ASN A 3 2.56 -3.29 -16.87
C ASN A 3 2.14 -2.72 -15.51
N LEU A 4 3.10 -2.44 -14.63
CA LEU A 4 2.85 -1.88 -13.29
C LEU A 4 2.87 -0.35 -13.27
N MET A 5 3.09 0.27 -14.43
CA MET A 5 3.16 1.71 -14.60
C MET A 5 2.20 2.18 -15.68
N GLU A 6 1.47 3.25 -15.37
CA GLU A 6 0.54 3.91 -16.30
C GLU A 6 0.84 5.40 -16.36
N ILE A 7 0.51 6.07 -17.45
CA ILE A 7 0.66 7.53 -17.52
C ILE A 7 -0.35 8.16 -16.56
N LEU A 8 0.11 9.06 -15.68
CA LEU A 8 -0.78 9.82 -14.80
C LEU A 8 -1.21 11.13 -15.50
N PRO A 9 -2.43 11.21 -16.08
CA PRO A 9 -2.89 12.42 -16.76
C PRO A 9 -2.95 13.60 -15.79
N LYS A 10 -2.66 14.80 -16.31
CA LYS A 10 -2.64 16.04 -15.53
C LYS A 10 -3.97 16.76 -15.76
N ASN A 11 -4.67 17.07 -14.67
CA ASN A 11 -5.89 17.88 -14.72
C ASN A 11 -5.64 19.34 -14.27
N SER A 12 -4.47 19.62 -13.67
CA SER A 12 -4.07 20.97 -13.22
C SER A 12 -5.14 21.72 -12.41
N GLY A 13 -5.80 21.00 -11.48
CA GLY A 13 -6.84 21.57 -10.61
C GLY A 13 -8.20 21.79 -11.27
N ARG A 14 -8.38 21.39 -12.54
CA ARG A 14 -9.64 21.57 -13.27
C ARG A 14 -10.58 20.38 -13.13
N ASP A 15 -11.88 20.67 -13.13
CA ASP A 15 -12.95 19.67 -13.18
C ASP A 15 -13.28 19.24 -14.63
N VAL A 16 -14.34 18.44 -14.79
CA VAL A 16 -14.80 17.97 -16.10
C VAL A 16 -15.35 19.09 -17.00
N GLY A 17 -15.82 20.19 -16.40
CA GLY A 17 -16.29 21.38 -17.12
C GLY A 17 -15.17 22.36 -17.51
N GLY A 18 -13.93 22.08 -17.10
CA GLY A 18 -12.77 22.92 -17.38
C GLY A 18 -12.57 24.08 -16.40
N HIS A 19 -13.39 24.19 -15.35
CA HIS A 19 -13.29 25.21 -14.31
C HIS A 19 -12.23 24.83 -13.27
N VAL A 20 -11.58 25.82 -12.66
CA VAL A 20 -10.62 25.59 -11.58
C VAL A 20 -11.39 25.24 -10.29
N ALA A 21 -11.54 23.94 -10.01
CA ALA A 21 -12.18 23.44 -8.80
C ALA A 21 -11.22 23.38 -7.60
N VAL A 22 -9.92 23.18 -7.86
CA VAL A 22 -8.89 23.13 -6.82
C VAL A 22 -7.77 24.12 -7.16
N ARG A 23 -7.57 25.11 -6.28
CA ARG A 23 -6.51 26.12 -6.42
C ARG A 23 -5.11 25.53 -6.13
N HIS A 24 -4.07 26.23 -6.56
CA HIS A 24 -2.65 25.89 -6.34
C HIS A 24 -2.22 24.53 -6.94
N GLN A 25 -2.88 24.07 -8.00
CA GLN A 25 -2.56 22.85 -8.72
C GLN A 25 -2.15 23.18 -10.16
N GLY A 26 -0.94 22.81 -10.58
CA GLY A 26 -0.43 23.08 -11.93
C GLY A 26 1.07 22.84 -12.04
N GLY A 27 1.62 22.83 -13.26
CA GLY A 27 3.08 22.86 -13.50
C GLY A 27 3.88 21.61 -13.11
N ARG A 28 3.25 20.50 -12.67
CA ARG A 28 4.01 19.30 -12.26
C ARG A 28 4.77 18.66 -13.43
N HIS A 29 5.93 18.06 -13.16
CA HIS A 29 6.63 17.19 -14.12
C HIS A 29 5.74 16.01 -14.55
N LYS A 30 5.96 15.44 -15.75
CA LYS A 30 5.25 14.23 -16.18
C LYS A 30 5.60 13.07 -15.24
N ARG A 31 4.61 12.31 -14.80
CA ARG A 31 4.78 11.20 -13.86
C ARG A 31 4.05 9.98 -14.40
N PHE A 32 4.62 8.81 -14.12
CA PHE A 32 3.93 7.54 -14.28
C PHE A 32 3.36 7.14 -12.93
N TYR A 33 2.08 6.77 -12.93
CA TYR A 33 1.41 6.16 -11.79
C TYR A 33 1.91 4.72 -11.63
N ARG A 34 2.41 4.38 -10.44
CA ARG A 34 2.65 2.97 -10.11
C ARG A 34 1.45 2.38 -9.43
N ILE A 35 1.00 1.25 -9.97
CA ILE A 35 -0.17 0.51 -9.50
C ILE A 35 0.23 -0.23 -8.22
N ILE A 36 -0.29 0.24 -7.09
CA ILE A 36 -0.04 -0.34 -5.77
C ILE A 36 -1.11 -1.37 -5.44
N ASP A 37 -0.66 -2.48 -4.86
CA ASP A 37 -1.53 -3.49 -4.26
C ASP A 37 -2.03 -3.01 -2.89
N TRP A 38 -3.13 -2.27 -2.90
CA TRP A 38 -3.80 -1.81 -1.68
C TRP A 38 -4.55 -2.91 -0.93
N LYS A 39 -4.83 -4.05 -1.57
CA LYS A 39 -5.71 -5.10 -1.02
C LYS A 39 -4.93 -6.26 -0.42
N ARG A 40 -3.68 -6.50 -0.85
CA ARG A 40 -2.86 -7.63 -0.39
C ARG A 40 -3.60 -8.97 -0.52
N ASN A 41 -4.39 -9.12 -1.58
CA ASN A 41 -5.38 -10.19 -1.73
C ASN A 41 -4.82 -11.57 -2.16
N LYS A 42 -3.50 -11.70 -2.37
CA LYS A 42 -2.86 -12.99 -2.62
C LYS A 42 -2.61 -13.70 -1.28
N ILE A 43 -3.68 -14.27 -0.74
CA ILE A 43 -3.68 -14.96 0.55
C ILE A 43 -2.88 -16.26 0.45
N GLY A 44 -2.01 -16.51 1.43
CA GLY A 44 -1.21 -17.74 1.53
C GLY A 44 0.00 -17.80 0.61
N ILE A 45 0.08 -16.97 -0.43
CA ILE A 45 1.18 -16.97 -1.41
C ILE A 45 2.30 -16.05 -0.89
N PRO A 46 3.49 -16.58 -0.57
CA PRO A 46 4.61 -15.75 -0.15
C PRO A 46 5.18 -14.97 -1.34
N ALA A 47 5.74 -13.80 -1.04
CA ALA A 47 6.46 -12.96 -1.99
C ALA A 47 7.84 -12.59 -1.45
N ARG A 48 8.79 -12.39 -2.34
CA ARG A 48 10.11 -11.85 -2.04
C ARG A 48 10.15 -10.37 -2.42
N VAL A 49 10.78 -9.56 -1.58
CA VAL A 49 11.08 -8.16 -1.89
C VAL A 49 12.27 -8.12 -2.84
N ASP A 50 12.08 -7.58 -4.05
CA ASP A 50 13.14 -7.50 -5.06
C ASP A 50 13.87 -6.16 -5.03
N ALA A 51 13.11 -5.07 -4.83
CA ALA A 51 13.65 -3.72 -4.86
C ALA A 51 12.81 -2.78 -4.00
N VAL A 52 13.44 -1.70 -3.52
CA VAL A 52 12.77 -0.55 -2.91
C VAL A 52 13.02 0.65 -3.82
N GLU A 53 11.93 1.28 -4.26
CA GLU A 53 11.93 2.32 -5.28
C GLU A 53 11.29 3.61 -4.75
N TYR A 54 11.82 4.75 -5.16
CA TYR A 54 11.21 6.06 -4.90
C TYR A 54 9.90 6.22 -5.69
N ASP A 55 8.84 6.81 -5.10
CA ASP A 55 7.60 7.15 -5.81
C ASP A 55 7.21 8.63 -5.90
N PRO A 56 7.14 9.24 -7.11
CA PRO A 56 6.82 10.66 -7.23
C PRO A 56 5.32 10.97 -7.04
N ASN A 57 4.44 9.97 -6.90
CA ASN A 57 3.00 10.13 -6.74
C ASN A 57 2.56 10.06 -5.27
N ARG A 58 3.48 9.78 -4.34
CA ARG A 58 3.21 9.70 -2.90
C ARG A 58 4.46 10.01 -2.10
N THR A 59 4.33 10.09 -0.78
CA THR A 59 5.46 10.41 0.10
C THR A 59 6.28 9.17 0.49
N VAL A 60 5.68 7.98 0.45
CA VAL A 60 6.33 6.71 0.84
C VAL A 60 7.06 6.07 -0.35
N ALA A 61 8.23 5.49 -0.08
CA ALA A 61 8.87 4.55 -1.00
C ALA A 61 8.01 3.29 -1.20
N ILE A 62 8.14 2.65 -2.35
CA ILE A 62 7.40 1.44 -2.69
C ILE A 62 8.35 0.27 -2.85
N ALA A 63 7.91 -0.92 -2.46
CA ALA A 63 8.68 -2.13 -2.64
C ALA A 63 8.10 -2.92 -3.81
N GLN A 64 8.94 -3.29 -4.76
CA GLN A 64 8.61 -4.29 -5.77
C GLN A 64 8.71 -5.67 -5.14
N VAL A 65 7.65 -6.45 -5.25
CA VAL A 65 7.60 -7.81 -4.72
C VAL A 65 7.24 -8.79 -5.82
N THR A 66 7.96 -9.90 -5.87
CA THR A 66 7.65 -11.04 -6.74
C THR A 66 7.08 -12.17 -5.90
N TYR A 67 5.84 -12.56 -6.19
CA TYR A 67 5.18 -13.71 -5.60
C TYR A 67 5.76 -15.01 -6.17
N THR A 68 5.61 -16.11 -5.44
CA THR A 68 6.10 -17.44 -5.90
C THR A 68 5.44 -17.94 -7.17
N ASP A 69 4.26 -17.43 -7.52
CA ASP A 69 3.60 -17.71 -8.79
C ASP A 69 4.11 -16.85 -9.97
N GLY A 70 5.12 -16.02 -9.73
CA GLY A 70 5.75 -15.17 -10.73
C GLY A 70 5.08 -13.80 -10.93
N GLU A 71 3.95 -13.53 -10.26
CA GLU A 71 3.32 -12.21 -10.35
C GLU A 71 4.15 -11.16 -9.60
N LYS A 72 4.36 -10.00 -10.22
CA LYS A 72 5.00 -8.84 -9.59
C LYS A 72 3.97 -7.82 -9.17
N ARG A 73 4.14 -7.21 -7.99
CA ARG A 73 3.31 -6.11 -7.51
C ARG A 73 4.14 -5.08 -6.77
N TYR A 74 3.61 -3.86 -6.67
CA TYR A 74 4.15 -2.86 -5.74
C TYR A 74 3.34 -2.83 -4.45
N ILE A 75 4.04 -2.67 -3.34
CA ILE A 75 3.45 -2.36 -2.04
C ILE A 75 4.09 -1.12 -1.45
N LEU A 76 3.48 -0.55 -0.39
CA LEU A 76 4.18 0.44 0.42
C LEU A 76 5.35 -0.23 1.15
N THR A 77 6.44 0.52 1.35
CA THR A 77 7.59 0.05 2.10
C THR A 77 7.43 0.43 3.57
N PRO A 78 7.12 -0.51 4.48
CA PRO A 78 7.17 -0.23 5.91
C PRO A 78 8.62 -0.10 6.38
N ILE A 79 8.78 0.57 7.52
CA ILE A 79 10.07 0.70 8.19
C ILE A 79 10.59 -0.70 8.54
N GLY A 80 11.86 -0.97 8.21
CA GLY A 80 12.50 -2.26 8.43
C GLY A 80 12.29 -3.30 7.33
N LEU A 81 11.53 -2.99 6.27
CA LEU A 81 11.46 -3.86 5.09
C LEU A 81 12.72 -3.69 4.23
N ALA A 82 13.45 -4.77 4.02
CA ALA A 82 14.67 -4.83 3.23
C ALA A 82 14.52 -5.76 2.02
N VAL A 83 15.35 -5.53 1.00
CA VAL A 83 15.45 -6.40 -0.18
C VAL A 83 15.84 -7.81 0.24
N GLY A 84 15.20 -8.81 -0.38
CA GLY A 84 15.40 -10.22 -0.09
C GLY A 84 14.49 -10.78 1.01
N MET A 85 13.82 -9.93 1.79
CA MET A 85 12.86 -10.39 2.79
C MET A 85 11.67 -11.10 2.15
N ARG A 86 11.12 -12.08 2.86
CA ARG A 86 9.89 -12.77 2.47
C ARG A 86 8.72 -12.18 3.23
N ILE A 87 7.66 -11.87 2.50
CA ILE A 87 6.40 -11.37 3.04
C ILE A 87 5.26 -12.28 2.63
N GLN A 88 4.17 -12.27 3.39
CA GLN A 88 2.99 -13.07 3.15
C GLN A 88 1.74 -12.29 3.57
N SER A 89 0.61 -12.63 2.95
CA SER A 89 -0.70 -12.11 3.35
C SER A 89 -1.60 -13.26 3.75
N GLY A 90 -2.44 -13.06 4.76
CA GLY A 90 -3.45 -14.04 5.18
C GLY A 90 -3.61 -14.13 6.68
N LYS A 91 -4.67 -14.82 7.14
CA LYS A 91 -4.94 -15.03 8.56
C LYS A 91 -3.83 -15.80 9.29
N ASP A 92 -3.14 -16.70 8.57
CA ASP A 92 -2.08 -17.56 9.11
C ASP A 92 -0.67 -16.95 8.92
N ALA A 93 -0.57 -15.73 8.38
CA ALA A 93 0.71 -15.09 8.18
C ALA A 93 1.34 -14.72 9.55
N PRO A 94 2.66 -14.87 9.75
CA PRO A 94 3.27 -14.48 11.01
C PRO A 94 3.22 -12.95 11.17
N VAL A 95 3.06 -12.47 12.41
CA VAL A 95 3.08 -11.03 12.74
C VAL A 95 4.51 -10.51 12.62
N LYS A 96 4.87 -10.11 11.40
CA LYS A 96 6.20 -9.61 11.02
C LYS A 96 6.06 -8.43 10.07
N VAL A 97 7.10 -7.60 10.02
CA VAL A 97 7.17 -6.44 9.11
C VAL A 97 6.92 -6.88 7.66
N GLY A 98 6.02 -6.17 6.97
CA GLY A 98 5.66 -6.43 5.58
C GLY A 98 4.54 -7.45 5.37
N ASN A 99 4.17 -8.21 6.42
CA ASN A 99 3.03 -9.12 6.34
C ASN A 99 1.70 -8.39 6.53
N ALA A 100 0.65 -8.92 5.89
CA ALA A 100 -0.69 -8.37 5.97
C ALA A 100 -1.66 -9.41 6.54
N LEU A 101 -2.36 -9.05 7.61
CA LEU A 101 -3.36 -9.86 8.29
C LEU A 101 -4.65 -9.04 8.47
N PRO A 102 -5.82 -9.69 8.60
CA PRO A 102 -6.99 -9.01 9.12
C PRO A 102 -6.75 -8.55 10.57
N LEU A 103 -7.25 -7.37 10.93
CA LEU A 103 -7.01 -6.74 12.25
C LEU A 103 -7.42 -7.64 13.43
N GLY A 104 -8.49 -8.42 13.28
CA GLY A 104 -8.96 -9.36 14.30
C GLY A 104 -7.91 -10.41 14.71
N PHE A 105 -6.96 -10.76 13.83
CA PHE A 105 -5.90 -11.74 14.10
C PHE A 105 -4.60 -11.10 14.62
N MET A 106 -4.45 -9.78 14.57
CA MET A 106 -3.25 -9.10 15.05
C MET A 106 -3.28 -8.86 16.56
N PRO A 107 -2.22 -9.11 17.34
CA PRO A 107 -2.20 -8.83 18.77
C PRO A 107 -2.50 -7.36 19.10
N VAL A 108 -3.18 -7.12 20.23
CA VAL A 108 -3.33 -5.76 20.77
C VAL A 108 -1.94 -5.19 21.10
N GLY A 109 -1.75 -3.89 20.86
CA GLY A 109 -0.46 -3.19 20.97
C GLY A 109 0.40 -3.26 19.70
N THR A 110 -0.02 -4.02 18.68
CA THR A 110 0.72 -4.08 17.41
C THR A 110 0.65 -2.76 16.66
N VAL A 111 1.80 -2.27 16.19
CA VAL A 111 1.89 -1.12 15.30
C VAL A 111 1.61 -1.56 13.86
N VAL A 112 0.66 -0.90 13.21
CA VAL A 112 0.15 -1.23 11.88
C VAL A 112 0.14 -0.02 10.95
N HIS A 113 0.04 -0.28 9.65
CA HIS A 113 -0.11 0.73 8.61
C HIS A 113 -0.99 0.17 7.50
N ASN A 114 -1.37 1.02 6.53
CA ASN A 114 -2.11 0.61 5.34
C ASN A 114 -3.43 -0.12 5.68
N VAL A 115 -4.27 0.54 6.48
CA VAL A 115 -5.48 -0.04 7.08
C VAL A 115 -6.70 0.14 6.18
N GLU A 116 -7.53 -0.89 6.06
CA GLU A 116 -8.83 -0.85 5.39
C GLU A 116 -9.90 -0.25 6.31
N ILE A 117 -10.74 0.65 5.81
CA ILE A 117 -11.92 1.14 6.57
C ILE A 117 -13.06 0.12 6.51
N LYS A 118 -13.20 -0.54 5.36
CA LYS A 118 -14.17 -1.62 5.14
C LYS A 118 -13.44 -2.84 4.59
N PRO A 119 -13.73 -4.05 5.09
CA PRO A 119 -13.07 -5.26 4.60
C PRO A 119 -13.12 -5.40 3.07
N GLY A 120 -11.97 -5.62 2.44
CA GLY A 120 -11.83 -5.89 1.00
C GLY A 120 -11.90 -4.67 0.07
N LYS A 121 -12.14 -3.46 0.60
CA LYS A 121 -12.09 -2.21 -0.18
C LYS A 121 -10.67 -1.79 -0.55
N GLY A 122 -9.65 -2.39 0.07
CA GLY A 122 -8.27 -1.94 0.00
C GLY A 122 -7.97 -0.86 1.02
N ALA A 123 -6.70 -0.69 1.32
CA ALA A 123 -6.24 0.23 2.33
C ALA A 123 -6.54 1.70 1.98
N GLN A 124 -7.09 2.42 2.95
CA GLN A 124 -7.48 3.83 2.81
C GLN A 124 -6.81 4.72 3.86
N MET A 125 -6.48 4.17 5.04
CA MET A 125 -5.88 4.89 6.16
C MET A 125 -4.40 4.54 6.37
N VAL A 126 -3.66 5.46 7.02
CA VAL A 126 -2.26 5.26 7.45
C VAL A 126 -1.35 4.88 6.27
N ARG A 127 -1.33 5.71 5.22
CA ARG A 127 -0.60 5.46 3.96
C ARG A 127 0.57 6.42 3.70
N SER A 128 0.74 7.42 4.55
CA SER A 128 1.77 8.46 4.40
C SER A 128 3.10 8.02 5.00
N ALA A 129 4.20 8.67 4.60
CA ALA A 129 5.52 8.38 5.14
C ALA A 129 5.55 8.62 6.66
N GLY A 130 6.09 7.67 7.41
CA GLY A 130 6.13 7.69 8.87
C GLY A 130 4.79 7.54 9.58
N ALA A 131 3.67 7.41 8.84
CA ALA A 131 2.36 7.20 9.46
C ALA A 131 2.24 5.78 10.00
N GLN A 132 1.71 5.68 11.22
CA GLN A 132 1.46 4.43 11.92
C GLN A 132 0.19 4.54 12.75
N ALA A 133 -0.43 3.39 13.02
CA ALA A 133 -1.53 3.25 13.97
C ALA A 133 -1.22 2.10 14.93
N VAL A 134 -1.86 2.07 16.09
CA VAL A 134 -1.69 1.01 17.08
C VAL A 134 -3.05 0.41 17.37
N ILE A 135 -3.11 -0.92 17.44
CA ILE A 135 -4.32 -1.62 17.87
C ILE A 135 -4.44 -1.47 19.39
N LEU A 136 -5.47 -0.76 19.86
CA LEU A 136 -5.65 -0.48 21.30
C LEU A 136 -6.58 -1.49 21.99
N SER A 137 -7.66 -1.88 21.33
CA SER A 137 -8.64 -2.83 21.86
C SER A 137 -9.27 -3.63 20.73
N LYS A 138 -10.08 -4.63 21.08
CA LYS A 138 -10.91 -5.39 20.15
C LYS A 138 -12.24 -5.66 20.84
N GLU A 139 -13.32 -5.16 20.26
CA GLU A 139 -14.67 -5.25 20.82
C GLU A 139 -15.60 -5.87 19.78
N GLY A 140 -15.96 -7.14 20.00
CA GLY A 140 -16.78 -7.89 19.05
C GLY A 140 -16.13 -7.95 17.65
N ASP A 141 -16.83 -7.43 16.65
CA ASP A 141 -16.39 -7.38 15.25
C ASP A 141 -15.55 -6.13 14.91
N VAL A 142 -15.27 -5.26 15.89
CA VAL A 142 -14.53 -4.00 15.71
C VAL A 142 -13.17 -4.07 16.40
N VAL A 143 -12.16 -3.50 15.76
CA VAL A 143 -10.76 -3.41 16.22
C VAL A 143 -10.30 -1.96 16.19
#